data_AF-A0A7R9DTE7-F1
#
_entry.id   AF-A0A7R9DTE7-F1
#
_cell.length_a   1.000
_cell.length_b   1.000
_cell.length_c   1.000
_cell.angle_alpha   90.00
_cell.angle_beta   90.00
_cell.angle_gamma   90.00
#
_symmetry.space_group_name_H-M   'P 1'
#
loop_
_entity.id
_entity.type
_entity.pdbx_description
1 polymer ?
#
loop_
_entity_poly.entity_id
_entity_poly.type
_entity_poly.pdbx_seq_one_letter_code
_entity_poly.pdbx_strand_id
1 'polypeptide(L)' 'DIVENEDIKLDNMFVASLVHDLIKGMLFIHNNSVLVYHGNLKSSNCVVTSRWVLQITDFGLHDLRHCAESDSIGEHQYYR' A
#
# COMPACT_ATOMS: atom_id res chain seq x y z
N ASP A 1 -7.19 6.99 -9.65
CA ASP A 1 -6.98 5.54 -9.37
C ASP A 1 -7.43 4.71 -10.57
N ILE A 2 -7.02 3.44 -10.76
CA ILE A 2 -7.51 2.64 -11.92
C ILE A 2 -9.02 2.39 -11.84
N VAL A 3 -9.54 2.33 -10.62
CA VAL A 3 -10.97 2.15 -10.32
C VAL A 3 -11.80 3.38 -10.70
N GLU A 4 -11.17 4.55 -10.70
CA GLU A 4 -11.79 5.84 -11.02
C GLU A 4 -11.58 6.24 -12.48
N ASN A 5 -10.83 5.46 -13.25
CA ASN A 5 -10.51 5.79 -14.63
C ASN A 5 -11.66 5.37 -15.55
N GLU A 6 -12.41 6.34 -16.08
CA GLU A 6 -13.55 6.13 -16.98
C GLU A 6 -13.17 5.44 -18.31
N ASP A 7 -11.91 5.54 -18.74
CA ASP A 7 -11.39 4.86 -19.93
C ASP A 7 -11.15 3.36 -19.68
N ILE A 8 -11.06 2.94 -18.41
CA ILE A 8 -10.85 1.55 -18.00
C ILE A 8 -12.18 0.98 -17.48
N LYS A 9 -12.83 0.15 -18.30
CA LYS A 9 -14.04 -0.57 -17.84
C LYS A 9 -13.68 -1.76 -16.97
N LEU A 10 -13.67 -1.55 -15.67
CA LEU A 10 -13.59 -2.62 -14.67
C LEU A 10 -15.00 -3.15 -14.40
N ASP A 11 -15.27 -4.39 -14.82
CA ASP A 11 -16.49 -5.07 -14.40
C ASP A 11 -16.38 -5.60 -12.96
N ASN A 12 -17.50 -5.99 -12.37
CA ASN A 12 -17.53 -6.48 -10.99
C ASN A 12 -16.66 -7.73 -10.78
N MET A 13 -16.49 -8.56 -11.80
CA MET A 13 -15.67 -9.78 -11.70
C MET A 13 -14.19 -9.41 -11.60
N PHE A 14 -13.79 -8.37 -12.33
CA PHE A 14 -12.45 -7.81 -12.30
C PHE A 14 -12.14 -7.10 -10.98
N VAL A 15 -13.09 -6.31 -10.48
CA VAL A 15 -12.96 -5.70 -9.15
C VAL A 15 -12.82 -6.79 -8.08
N ALA A 16 -13.62 -7.86 -8.17
CA ALA A 16 -13.52 -8.99 -7.25
C ALA A 16 -12.16 -9.71 -7.33
N SER A 17 -11.55 -9.84 -8.51
CA SER A 17 -10.21 -10.44 -8.63
C SER A 17 -9.13 -9.58 -7.97
N LEU A 18 -9.18 -8.25 -8.15
CA LEU A 18 -8.25 -7.33 -7.47
C LEU A 18 -8.43 -7.36 -5.95
N VAL A 19 -9.67 -7.40 -5.46
CA VAL A 19 -9.97 -7.53 -4.02
C VAL A 19 -9.46 -8.87 -3.47
N HIS A 20 -9.58 -9.95 -4.25
CA HIS A 20 -9.06 -11.26 -3.85
C HIS A 20 -7.54 -11.28 -3.72
N ASP A 21 -6.84 -10.65 -4.66
CA ASP A 21 -5.39 -10.48 -4.61
C ASP A 21 -4.97 -9.65 -3.38
N LEU A 22 -5.69 -8.56 -3.07
CA LEU A 22 -5.48 -7.76 -1.87
C LEU A 22 -5.65 -8.60 -0.59
N ILE A 23 -6.72 -9.39 -0.49
CA ILE A 23 -6.98 -10.26 0.67
C ILE A 23 -5.83 -11.26 0.84
N LYS A 24 -5.38 -11.91 -0.23
CA LYS A 24 -4.26 -12.85 -0.19
C LYS A 24 -2.96 -12.19 0.27
N GLY A 25 -2.64 -11.01 -0.26
CA GLY A 25 -1.45 -10.28 0.13
C GLY A 25 -1.48 -9.87 1.61
N MET A 26 -2.62 -9.39 2.10
CA MET A 26 -2.78 -9.01 3.50
C MET A 26 -2.76 -10.22 4.45
N LEU A 27 -3.34 -11.35 4.03
CA LEU A 27 -3.26 -12.59 4.79
C LEU A 27 -1.79 -13.04 4.96
N PHE A 28 -1.00 -12.94 3.89
CA PHE A 28 0.43 -13.24 3.95
C PHE A 28 1.16 -12.30 4.92
N ILE A 29 0.92 -10.99 4.85
CA ILE A 29 1.56 -10.03 5.75
C ILE A 29 1.20 -10.32 7.21
N HIS A 30 -0.09 -10.59 7.49
CA HIS A 30 -0.57 -10.79 8.85
C HIS A 30 -0.14 -12.11 9.47
N ASN A 31 -0.21 -13.21 8.70
CA ASN A 31 -0.06 -14.56 9.26
C ASN A 31 1.27 -15.22 8.91
N ASN A 32 1.92 -14.79 7.83
CA ASN A 32 3.07 -15.49 7.26
C ASN A 32 4.33 -14.63 7.15
N SER A 33 4.24 -13.32 7.44
CA SER A 33 5.39 -12.42 7.47
C SER A 33 5.78 -12.05 8.91
N VAL A 34 7.04 -11.66 9.10
CA VAL A 34 7.55 -11.17 10.40
C VAL A 34 6.90 -9.84 10.80
N LEU A 35 6.33 -9.10 9.84
CA LEU A 35 5.81 -7.75 10.08
C LEU A 35 4.49 -7.75 10.86
N VAL A 36 3.67 -8.81 10.76
CA VAL A 36 2.34 -8.98 11.40
C VAL A 36 1.28 -7.96 10.97
N TYR A 37 1.66 -6.79 10.49
CA TYR A 37 0.79 -5.75 9.96
C TYR A 37 1.51 -4.93 8.86
N HIS A 38 0.74 -4.28 7.98
CA HIS A 38 1.29 -3.44 6.92
C HIS A 38 1.71 -2.05 7.42
N GLY A 39 0.91 -1.44 8.29
CA GLY A 39 1.17 -0.14 8.92
C GLY A 39 0.88 1.10 8.07
N ASN A 40 0.59 0.97 6.77
CA ASN A 40 0.26 2.08 5.86
C ASN A 40 -0.50 1.58 4.62
N LEU A 41 -1.56 0.80 4.86
CA LEU A 41 -2.37 0.26 3.77
C LEU A 41 -3.32 1.36 3.24
N LYS A 42 -3.18 1.71 1.97
CA LYS A 42 -3.99 2.70 1.24
C LYS A 42 -4.00 2.34 -0.24
N SER A 43 -4.94 2.87 -1.03
CA SER A 43 -5.06 2.50 -2.45
C SER A 43 -3.79 2.81 -3.25
N SER A 44 -3.07 3.89 -2.93
CA SER A 44 -1.79 4.23 -3.58
C SER A 44 -0.67 3.20 -3.35
N ASN A 45 -0.81 2.33 -2.34
CA ASN A 45 0.15 1.27 -2.02
C ASN A 45 -0.32 -0.11 -2.54
N CYS A 46 -1.44 -0.13 -3.26
CA CYS A 46 -1.93 -1.27 -4.02
C CYS A 46 -1.69 -1.01 -5.50
N VAL A 47 -0.66 -1.62 -6.07
CA VAL A 47 -0.29 -1.42 -7.47
C VAL A 47 -0.80 -2.56 -8.33
N VAL A 48 -1.25 -2.25 -9.55
CA VAL A 48 -1.71 -3.26 -10.50
C VAL A 48 -0.70 -3.41 -11.62
N THR A 49 -0.26 -4.64 -11.84
CA THR A 49 0.71 -4.98 -12.89
C THR A 49 0.06 -4.99 -14.28
N SER A 50 0.88 -5.03 -15.33
CA SER A 50 0.39 -5.21 -16.72
C SER A 50 -0.34 -6.53 -16.96
N ARG A 51 -0.20 -7.50 -16.04
CA ARG A 51 -0.92 -8.78 -16.04
C ARG A 51 -2.19 -8.75 -15.20
N TRP A 52 -2.62 -7.57 -14.75
CA TRP A 52 -3.84 -7.37 -13.95
C TRP A 52 -3.87 -8.10 -12.61
N VAL A 53 -2.69 -8.24 -12.01
CA VAL A 53 -2.52 -8.76 -10.64
C VAL A 53 -2.27 -7.58 -9.71
N LEU A 54 -3.00 -7.52 -8.59
CA LEU A 54 -2.76 -6.53 -7.55
C LEU A 54 -1.61 -6.96 -6.65
N GLN A 55 -0.68 -6.05 -6.38
CA GLN A 55 0.44 -6.24 -5.48
C GLN A 55 0.41 -5.19 -4.37
N ILE A 56 0.69 -5.65 -3.15
CA ILE A 56 0.81 -4.80 -1.97
C ILE A 56 2.26 -4.32 -1.88
N THR A 57 2.45 -3.03 -1.63
CA THR A 57 3.77 -2.38 -1.59
C THR A 57 3.93 -1.55 -0.32
N ASP A 58 5.13 -1.01 -0.09
CA ASP A 58 5.35 0.02 0.94
C ASP A 58 5.03 -0.46 2.39
N PHE A 59 5.17 -1.76 2.64
CA PHE A 59 5.05 -2.42 3.94
C PHE A 59 6.43 -2.58 4.62
N GLY A 60 6.46 -2.64 5.94
CA GLY A 60 7.70 -2.86 6.71
C GLY A 60 8.66 -1.66 6.76
N LEU A 61 8.22 -0.47 6.34
CA LEU A 61 9.01 0.76 6.33
C LEU A 61 8.67 1.70 7.48
N HIS A 62 8.04 1.21 8.55
CA HIS A 62 7.57 2.04 9.65
C HIS A 62 8.71 2.83 10.31
N ASP A 63 9.80 2.14 10.67
CA ASP A 63 10.96 2.77 11.32
C ASP A 63 11.63 3.81 10.40
N LEU A 64 11.74 3.51 9.10
CA LEU A 64 12.31 4.44 8.12
C LEU A 64 11.50 5.74 8.02
N ARG A 65 10.17 5.64 8.02
CA ARG A 65 9.30 6.82 8.00
C ARG A 65 9.37 7.60 9.31
N HIS A 66 9.42 6.90 10.44
CA HIS A 66 9.55 7.55 11.74
C HIS A 66 10.85 8.36 11.85
N CYS A 67 11.98 7.83 11.33
CA CYS A 67 13.24 8.57 11.26
C CYS A 67 13.13 9.84 10.39
N ALA A 68 12.52 9.74 9.22
CA ALA A 68 12.34 10.88 8.32
C ALA A 68 11.46 11.99 8.93
N GLU A 69 10.41 11.61 9.67
CA GLU A 69 9.56 12.54 10.40
C GLU A 69 10.31 13.22 11.56
N SER A 70 11.14 12.48 12.30
CA SER A 70 11.95 13.08 13.37
C SER A 70 12.99 14.08 12.88
N ASP A 71 13.65 13.80 11.75
CA ASP A 71 14.66 14.71 11.17
C ASP A 71 14.03 16.01 10.67
N SER A 72 12.86 15.91 10.02
CA SER A 72 12.13 17.08 9.54
C SER A 72 11.59 17.95 10.68
N ILE A 73 11.16 17.39 11.80
CA ILE A 73 10.78 18.15 13.00
C ILE A 73 11.98 18.90 13.59
N GLY A 74 13.16 18.26 13.61
CA GLY A 74 14.41 18.89 14.08
C GLY A 74 14.81 20.12 13.26
N GLU A 75 14.68 20.06 11.95
CA GLU A 75 14.96 21.21 11.07
C GLU A 75 14.00 22.38 11.31
N HIS A 76 12.70 22.10 11.51
CA HIS A 76 11.71 23.16 11.75
C HIS A 76 11.85 23.85 13.11
N GLN A 77 12.46 23.20 14.10
CA GLN A 77 12.79 23.83 15.39
C GLN A 77 14.05 24.70 15.32
N TYR A 78 14.96 24.44 14.37
CA TYR A 78 16.23 25.16 14.26
C TYR A 78 16.08 26.58 13.64
N TYR A 79 14.98 26.83 12.94
CA TYR A 79 14.69 28.12 12.28
C TYR A 79 13.62 28.98 13.01
N ARG A 80 13.30 28.67 14.27
CA ARG A 80 12.50 29.53 15.16
C ARG A 80 13.37 30.16 16.23
#